data_AF-A0A6A6RKP9-F1
#
_entry.id   AF-A0A6A6RKP9-F1
#
_cell.length_a   1.000
_cell.length_b   1.000
_cell.length_c   1.000
_cell.angle_alpha   90.00
_cell.angle_beta   90.00
_cell.angle_gamma   90.00
#
_symmetry.space_group_name_H-M   'P 1'
#
loop_
_entity.id
_entity.type
_entity.pdbx_description
1 polymer ?
#
loop_
_entity_poly.entity_id
_entity_poly.type
_entity_poly.pdbx_seq_one_letter_code
_entity_poly.pdbx_strand_id
1 'polypeptide(L)'
;MEANEMAIQPLQDQNNQMKEEKMPSEDTLSSSEEEQPMQKSGVTVDLNAVMQGKKFKVNDVVHMSVVEHGIRTKGIYTVAKVGYNKEGAYPQYQLTDKEGRTGSAWVRENKLKLQKRG
;
A
#
# COMPACT_ATOMS: atom_id res chain seq x y z
N MET A 1 32.46 27.44 35.39
CA MET A 1 31.31 27.99 36.14
C MET A 1 30.56 28.86 35.16
N GLU A 2 29.49 28.35 34.57
CA GLU A 2 28.69 29.05 33.57
C GLU A 2 27.31 29.31 34.19
N ALA A 3 26.89 30.58 34.13
CA ALA A 3 25.74 31.10 34.85
C ALA A 3 24.43 30.67 34.18
N ASN A 4 23.49 30.26 35.03
CA ASN A 4 22.13 29.90 34.69
C ASN A 4 21.28 31.18 34.76
N GLU A 5 20.81 31.70 33.62
CA GLU A 5 19.88 32.84 33.57
C GLU A 5 18.54 32.40 32.99
N MET A 6 17.51 32.50 33.83
CA MET A 6 16.09 32.27 33.52
C MET A 6 15.50 33.52 32.84
N ALA A 7 14.74 33.33 31.76
CA ALA A 7 13.93 34.40 31.15
C ALA A 7 12.49 33.94 30.84
N ILE A 8 11.66 34.05 31.88
CA ILE A 8 10.28 34.58 31.98
C ILE A 8 9.50 34.81 30.66
N GLN A 9 8.30 34.20 30.56
CA GLN A 9 7.24 34.51 29.59
C GLN A 9 6.32 35.64 30.09
N PRO A 10 5.78 36.52 29.23
CA PRO A 10 4.58 37.26 29.53
C PRO A 10 3.32 36.61 28.92
N LEU A 11 2.31 36.43 29.78
CA LEU A 11 0.93 36.04 29.51
C LEU A 11 0.04 37.31 29.31
N GLN A 12 -1.01 37.15 28.51
CA GLN A 12 -2.28 37.92 28.45
C GLN A 12 -2.21 39.33 27.81
N ASP A 13 -3.22 39.85 27.09
CA ASP A 13 -4.65 39.77 27.36
C ASP A 13 -5.55 40.06 26.12
N GLN A 14 -6.82 39.73 26.31
CA GLN A 14 -8.07 39.95 25.56
C GLN A 14 -8.13 41.01 24.44
N ASN A 15 -8.78 40.64 23.32
CA ASN A 15 -9.71 41.56 22.67
C ASN A 15 -10.89 40.82 22.02
N ASN A 16 -12.05 40.95 22.65
CA ASN A 16 -13.33 40.39 22.24
C ASN A 16 -14.25 41.58 21.94
N GLN A 17 -14.67 41.78 20.68
CA GLN A 17 -15.91 42.52 20.37
C GLN A 17 -16.33 42.38 18.89
N MET A 18 -17.44 41.67 18.73
CA MET A 18 -18.62 41.98 17.91
C MET A 18 -18.45 42.46 16.46
N LYS A 19 -19.00 41.67 15.53
CA LYS A 19 -20.04 42.18 14.61
C LYS A 19 -20.91 41.05 14.04
N GLU A 20 -22.16 41.11 14.42
CA GLU A 20 -23.31 40.43 13.84
C GLU A 20 -23.68 41.13 12.52
N GLU A 21 -24.09 40.38 11.48
CA GLU A 21 -25.35 40.61 10.73
C GLU A 21 -25.43 39.84 9.40
N LYS A 22 -26.62 39.22 9.22
CA LYS A 22 -27.39 38.98 7.98
C LYS A 22 -26.89 38.00 6.92
N MET A 23 -27.56 36.85 6.89
CA MET A 23 -27.93 36.19 5.61
C MET A 23 -29.02 37.02 4.91
N PRO A 24 -29.01 37.11 3.57
CA PRO A 24 -30.01 36.33 2.81
C PRO A 24 -29.56 35.83 1.40
N SER A 25 -30.20 34.71 1.02
CA SER A 25 -30.67 34.32 -0.33
C SER A 25 -29.73 33.75 -1.41
N GLU A 26 -29.95 32.46 -1.67
CA GLU A 26 -30.27 31.79 -2.95
C GLU A 26 -29.62 32.23 -4.28
N ASP A 27 -29.15 31.19 -4.98
CA ASP A 27 -29.00 31.04 -6.43
C ASP A 27 -28.16 32.08 -7.18
N THR A 28 -26.91 31.74 -7.55
CA THR A 28 -26.55 31.63 -8.98
C THR A 28 -25.13 31.06 -9.22
N LEU A 29 -25.08 30.09 -10.13
CA LEU A 29 -23.97 29.72 -11.03
C LEU A 29 -22.73 29.03 -10.43
N SER A 30 -22.92 27.73 -10.20
CA SER A 30 -21.87 26.72 -10.31
C SER A 30 -21.27 26.69 -11.73
N SER A 31 -20.32 27.55 -12.03
CA SER A 31 -19.33 27.32 -13.09
C SER A 31 -18.08 26.74 -12.44
N SER A 32 -18.10 25.44 -12.14
CA SER A 32 -16.85 24.69 -12.03
C SER A 32 -16.26 24.65 -13.43
N GLU A 33 -15.25 25.48 -13.66
CA GLU A 33 -14.35 25.32 -14.79
C GLU A 33 -13.88 23.86 -14.80
N GLU A 34 -14.27 23.14 -15.85
CA GLU A 34 -13.70 21.85 -16.23
C GLU A 34 -12.20 22.09 -16.48
N GLU A 35 -11.41 21.97 -15.43
CA GLU A 35 -9.97 21.76 -15.55
C GLU A 35 -9.79 20.34 -16.08
N GLN A 36 -9.99 20.18 -17.39
CA GLN A 36 -9.69 18.95 -18.11
C GLN A 36 -8.23 18.60 -17.82
N PRO A 37 -7.93 17.47 -17.15
CA PRO A 37 -6.56 17.07 -17.00
C PRO A 37 -6.04 16.78 -18.41
N MET A 38 -5.09 17.60 -18.86
CA MET A 38 -4.36 17.41 -20.11
C MET A 38 -3.50 16.14 -19.98
N GLN A 39 -4.14 14.97 -20.03
CA GLN A 39 -3.52 13.68 -19.82
C GLN A 39 -2.71 13.32 -21.07
N LYS A 40 -1.41 13.58 -20.99
CA LYS A 40 -0.40 12.83 -21.74
C LYS A 40 -0.72 11.35 -21.59
N SER A 41 -0.79 10.61 -22.70
CA SER A 41 -1.32 9.24 -22.77
C SER A 41 -0.88 8.37 -21.57
N GLY A 42 -1.74 8.28 -20.57
CA GLY A 42 -1.52 7.44 -19.42
C GLY A 42 -1.79 6.00 -19.85
N VAL A 43 -0.75 5.19 -19.98
CA VAL A 43 -0.94 3.74 -20.07
C VAL A 43 -1.55 3.31 -18.74
N THR A 44 -2.88 3.18 -18.71
CA THR A 44 -3.59 2.70 -17.54
C THR A 44 -3.36 1.19 -17.47
N VAL A 45 -2.59 0.75 -16.47
CA VAL A 45 -2.41 -0.68 -16.22
C VAL A 45 -3.69 -1.22 -15.60
N ASP A 46 -4.43 -2.02 -16.35
CA ASP A 46 -5.60 -2.72 -15.83
C ASP A 46 -5.16 -3.80 -14.82
N LEU A 47 -5.45 -3.53 -13.54
CA LEU A 47 -5.16 -4.44 -12.43
C LEU A 47 -5.87 -5.79 -12.61
N ASN A 48 -7.06 -5.81 -13.20
CA ASN A 48 -7.82 -7.04 -13.41
C ASN A 48 -7.13 -7.92 -14.45
N ALA A 49 -6.66 -7.34 -15.57
CA ALA A 49 -5.90 -8.05 -16.57
C ALA A 49 -4.62 -8.70 -15.99
N VAL A 50 -3.90 -7.99 -15.12
CA VAL A 50 -2.69 -8.57 -14.49
C VAL A 50 -3.05 -9.68 -13.50
N MET A 51 -4.13 -9.53 -12.74
CA MET A 51 -4.61 -10.54 -11.80
C MET A 51 -5.24 -11.77 -12.48
N GLN A 52 -5.69 -11.66 -13.74
CA GLN A 52 -6.10 -12.80 -14.56
C GLN A 52 -4.90 -13.63 -15.02
N GLY A 53 -3.76 -12.98 -15.28
CA GLY A 53 -2.51 -13.64 -15.69
C GLY A 53 -1.73 -14.37 -14.58
N LYS A 54 -2.24 -14.40 -13.34
CA LYS A 54 -1.56 -15.04 -12.21
C LYS A 54 -1.37 -16.55 -12.46
N LYS A 55 -0.16 -17.04 -12.21
CA LYS A 55 0.17 -18.47 -12.40
C LYS A 55 -0.29 -19.38 -11.27
N PHE A 56 -0.38 -18.83 -10.06
CA PHE A 56 -0.70 -19.61 -8.86
C PHE A 56 -2.01 -19.13 -8.23
N LYS A 57 -2.73 -20.05 -7.63
CA LYS A 57 -3.98 -19.83 -6.89
C LYS A 57 -3.78 -20.15 -5.42
N VAL A 58 -4.71 -19.67 -4.59
CA VAL A 58 -4.76 -20.07 -3.18
C VAL A 58 -4.90 -21.60 -3.11
N ASN A 59 -4.18 -22.20 -2.16
CA ASN A 59 -4.03 -23.65 -1.95
C ASN A 59 -3.16 -24.40 -2.98
N ASP A 60 -2.56 -23.72 -3.96
CA ASP A 60 -1.55 -24.36 -4.79
C ASP A 60 -0.29 -24.67 -3.97
N VAL A 61 0.30 -25.85 -4.21
CA VAL A 61 1.59 -26.21 -3.63
C VAL A 61 2.70 -25.78 -4.57
N VAL A 62 3.64 -25.01 -4.03
CA VAL A 62 4.74 -24.39 -4.76
C VAL A 62 6.08 -24.70 -4.10
N HIS A 63 7.13 -24.60 -4.89
CA HIS A 63 8.51 -24.70 -4.46
C HIS A 63 9.17 -23.33 -4.53
N MET A 64 10.01 -23.04 -3.55
CA MET A 64 10.84 -21.85 -3.51
C MET A 64 12.26 -22.22 -3.06
N SER A 65 13.28 -21.54 -3.59
CA SER A 65 14.62 -21.63 -3.03
C SER A 65 14.74 -20.73 -1.81
N VAL A 66 15.20 -21.29 -0.69
CA VAL A 66 15.49 -20.55 0.54
C VAL A 66 16.96 -20.70 0.85
N VAL A 67 17.57 -19.64 1.38
CA VAL A 67 18.96 -19.69 1.85
C VAL A 67 18.93 -19.56 3.36
N GLU A 68 19.32 -20.62 4.05
CA GLU A 68 19.38 -20.67 5.51
C GLU A 68 20.80 -21.07 5.90
N HIS A 69 21.44 -20.32 6.80
CA HIS A 69 22.82 -20.57 7.22
C HIS A 69 23.82 -20.71 6.06
N GLY A 70 23.62 -19.95 4.98
CA GLY A 70 24.46 -20.00 3.78
C GLY A 70 24.20 -21.19 2.85
N ILE A 71 23.31 -22.12 3.23
CA ILE A 71 22.95 -23.28 2.42
C ILE A 71 21.64 -22.99 1.69
N ARG A 72 21.65 -23.17 0.36
CA ARG A 72 20.46 -23.02 -0.47
C ARG A 72 19.68 -24.34 -0.51
N THR A 73 18.48 -24.34 0.05
CA THR A 73 17.57 -25.49 0.06
C THR A 73 16.31 -25.21 -0.75
N LYS A 74 15.59 -26.27 -1.11
CA LYS A 74 14.29 -26.17 -1.78
C LYS A 74 13.20 -26.36 -0.73
N GLY A 75 12.48 -25.29 -0.42
CA GLY A 75 11.30 -25.34 0.46
C GLY A 75 10.04 -25.67 -0.34
N ILE A 76 9.12 -26.40 0.31
CA ILE A 76 7.77 -26.69 -0.18
C ILE A 76 6.80 -25.84 0.64
N TYR A 77 5.93 -25.09 -0.04
CA TYR A 77 4.99 -24.17 0.57
C TYR A 77 3.63 -24.25 -0.10
N THR A 78 2.60 -23.82 0.62
CA THR A 78 1.24 -23.67 0.08
C THR A 78 0.91 -22.18 -0.04
N VAL A 79 0.32 -21.76 -1.15
CA VAL A 79 -0.11 -20.37 -1.34
C VAL A 79 -1.32 -20.11 -0.44
N ALA A 80 -1.18 -19.21 0.54
CA ALA A 80 -2.28 -18.80 1.43
C ALA A 80 -3.06 -17.60 0.89
N LYS A 81 -2.36 -16.60 0.35
CA LYS A 81 -3.00 -15.39 -0.20
C LYS A 81 -2.32 -14.98 -1.49
N VAL A 82 -3.12 -14.38 -2.37
CA VAL A 82 -2.68 -13.73 -3.60
C VAL A 82 -2.93 -12.25 -3.46
N GLY A 83 -1.95 -11.44 -3.81
CA GLY A 83 -2.03 -9.98 -3.78
C GLY A 83 -1.36 -9.38 -5.00
N TYR A 84 -1.51 -8.07 -5.13
CA TYR A 84 -0.89 -7.29 -6.20
C TYR A 84 -0.05 -6.17 -5.60
N ASN A 85 1.20 -6.06 -6.02
CA ASN A 85 2.03 -4.92 -5.70
C ASN A 85 1.77 -3.82 -6.74
N LYS A 86 1.16 -2.70 -6.31
CA LYS A 86 0.83 -1.56 -7.18
C LYS A 86 2.08 -0.81 -7.66
N GLU A 87 3.06 -0.63 -6.80
CA GLU A 87 4.30 0.11 -7.13
C GLU A 87 5.15 -0.65 -8.15
N GLY A 88 5.24 -1.97 -7.99
CA GLY A 88 6.00 -2.83 -8.89
C GLY A 88 5.21 -3.43 -10.05
N ALA A 89 3.90 -3.21 -10.07
CA ALA A 89 2.96 -3.75 -11.04
C ALA A 89 3.02 -5.29 -11.25
N TYR A 90 3.18 -6.07 -10.18
CA TYR A 90 3.30 -7.54 -10.25
C TYR A 90 2.45 -8.30 -9.22
N PRO A 91 2.03 -9.55 -9.53
CA PRO A 91 1.40 -10.43 -8.55
C PRO A 91 2.41 -10.92 -7.52
N GLN A 92 1.97 -10.98 -6.27
CA GLN A 92 2.73 -11.45 -5.12
C GLN A 92 1.89 -12.41 -4.28
N TYR A 93 2.57 -13.28 -3.54
CA TYR A 93 1.95 -14.42 -2.87
C TYR A 93 2.44 -14.52 -1.44
N GLN A 94 1.51 -14.75 -0.52
CA GLN A 94 1.82 -15.08 0.87
C GLN A 94 1.83 -16.60 0.99
N LEU A 95 2.90 -17.14 1.55
CA LEU A 95 3.14 -18.58 1.62
C LEU A 95 2.94 -19.10 3.03
N THR A 96 2.47 -20.34 3.12
CA THR A 96 2.34 -21.12 4.35
C THR A 96 3.27 -22.31 4.29
N ASP A 97 3.99 -22.56 5.37
CA ASP A 97 4.87 -23.72 5.49
C ASP A 97 4.08 -25.02 5.73
N LYS A 98 4.80 -26.15 5.84
CA LYS A 98 4.21 -27.46 6.16
C LYS A 98 3.55 -27.53 7.54
N GLU A 99 3.88 -26.60 8.45
CA GLU A 99 3.36 -26.52 9.81
C GLU A 99 2.11 -25.63 9.88
N GLY A 100 1.66 -25.08 8.75
CA GLY A 100 0.50 -24.19 8.69
C GLY A 100 0.83 -22.75 9.09
N ARG A 101 2.09 -22.38 9.27
CA ARG A 101 2.50 -21.01 9.59
C ARG A 101 2.61 -20.20 8.33
N THR A 102 1.76 -19.18 8.21
CA THR A 102 1.83 -18.22 7.12
C THR A 102 2.93 -17.20 7.39
N GLY A 103 3.90 -17.10 6.48
CA GLY A 103 4.95 -16.10 6.57
C GLY A 103 4.39 -14.68 6.42
N SER A 104 4.98 -13.70 7.10
CA SER A 104 4.60 -12.28 6.95
C SER A 104 5.06 -11.66 5.62
N ALA A 105 6.06 -12.27 4.98
CA ALA A 105 6.64 -11.77 3.74
C ALA A 105 5.83 -12.15 2.50
N TRP A 106 5.75 -11.20 1.56
CA TRP A 106 5.19 -11.41 0.23
C TRP A 106 6.27 -11.85 -0.75
N VAL A 107 6.01 -12.91 -1.51
CA VAL A 107 6.94 -13.48 -2.47
C VAL A 107 6.45 -13.23 -3.89
N ARG A 108 7.34 -12.81 -4.78
CA ARG A 108 7.02 -12.58 -6.19
C ARG A 108 6.81 -13.90 -6.94
N GLU A 109 5.95 -13.87 -7.96
CA GLU A 109 5.65 -15.03 -8.79
C GLU A 109 6.90 -15.74 -9.34
N ASN A 110 7.89 -14.98 -9.79
CA ASN A 110 9.09 -15.53 -10.44
C ASN A 110 10.00 -16.34 -9.51
N LYS A 111 9.83 -16.22 -8.20
CA LYS A 111 10.55 -17.00 -7.18
C LYS A 111 9.90 -18.36 -6.90
N LEU A 112 8.68 -18.56 -7.39
CA LEU A 112 7.87 -19.75 -7.15
C LEU A 112 7.89 -20.67 -8.36
N LYS A 113 7.76 -21.98 -8.09
CA LYS A 113 7.58 -23.02 -9.10
C LYS A 113 6.46 -23.94 -8.67
N LEU A 114 5.47 -24.18 -9.53
CA LEU A 114 4.37 -25.10 -9.20
C LEU A 114 4.95 -26.50 -8.92
N GLN A 115 4.45 -27.16 -7.88
CA GLN A 115 4.68 -28.59 -7.72
C GLN A 115 3.91 -29.31 -8.82
N LYS A 116 4.61 -29.96 -9.75
CA LYS A 116 3.94 -30.84 -10.73
C LYS A 116 3.17 -31.91 -9.96
N ARG A 117 1.85 -31.96 -10.13
CA ARG A 117 1.05 -33.15 -9.81
C ARG A 117 1.39 -34.18 -10.88
N GLY A 118 2.02 -35.28 -10.46
CA GLY A 118 2.23 -36.46 -11.30
C GLY A 118 0.94 -37.24 -11.46
#